data_AF-A0A2W6DAD0-F1
#
_entry.id   AF-A0A2W6DAD0-F1
#
_cell.length_a   1.000
_cell.length_b   1.000
_cell.length_c   1.000
_cell.angle_alpha   90.00
_cell.angle_beta   90.00
_cell.angle_gamma   90.00
#
_symmetry.space_group_name_H-M   'P 1'
#
loop_
_entity.id
_entity.type
_entity.pdbx_description
1 polymer ?
#
loop_
_entity_poly.entity_id
_entity_poly.type
_entity_poly.pdbx_seq_one_letter_code
_entity_poly.pdbx_strand_id
1 'polypeptide(L)'
;MAMVLSLFILVTIFVSARVKNQTAADLRVSNQGTQLFGFDVSLTDVATRVDLGSPLQQALAYRHDHNTQVAVAWPTQVQAGIPRIFWPGKPIVDYGQQVSVAVYGLRYGESSSFITVIGDTLVNFDVFGVVVGAFLLGLAISRLERRVRRGSGEYSLVLAAVLVNAVLGGEVTLILTLVTAVKSFLVVLTLWIACSCLNPKAPIAAVAIPSREL
;
A
#
# COMPACT_ATOMS: atom_id res chain seq x y z
N MET A 1 -23.03 10.51 2.27
CA MET A 1 -21.74 10.70 1.55
C MET A 1 -20.83 9.49 1.71
N ALA A 2 -20.65 8.90 2.91
CA ALA A 2 -19.94 7.64 3.12
C ALA A 2 -20.21 6.56 2.06
N MET A 3 -21.47 6.24 1.79
CA MET A 3 -21.84 5.14 0.89
C MET A 3 -21.34 5.36 -0.54
N VAL A 4 -21.30 6.62 -1.00
CA VAL A 4 -20.79 6.99 -2.33
C VAL A 4 -19.27 6.88 -2.36
N LEU A 5 -18.58 7.30 -1.30
CA LEU A 5 -17.13 7.21 -1.19
C LEU A 5 -16.66 5.73 -1.12
N SER A 6 -17.35 4.91 -0.33
CA SER A 6 -17.08 3.47 -0.22
C SER A 6 -17.32 2.73 -1.53
N LEU A 7 -18.41 3.06 -2.23
CA LEU A 7 -18.71 2.50 -3.55
C LEU A 7 -17.66 2.94 -4.57
N PHE A 8 -17.24 4.21 -4.54
CA PHE A 8 -16.21 4.73 -5.42
C PHE A 8 -14.86 4.03 -5.19
N ILE A 9 -14.43 3.85 -3.94
CA ILE A 9 -13.21 3.12 -3.59
C ILE A 9 -13.29 1.67 -4.10
N LEU A 10 -14.40 0.97 -3.86
CA LEU A 10 -14.62 -0.39 -4.35
C LEU A 10 -14.54 -0.49 -5.88
N VAL A 11 -15.23 0.42 -6.59
CA VAL A 11 -15.20 0.50 -8.05
C VAL A 11 -13.80 0.80 -8.56
N THR A 12 -13.07 1.73 -7.92
CA THR A 12 -11.71 2.10 -8.34
C THR A 12 -10.74 0.93 -8.17
N ILE A 13 -10.86 0.18 -7.06
CA ILE A 13 -10.07 -1.04 -6.83
C ILE A 13 -10.39 -2.09 -7.90
N PHE A 14 -11.68 -2.30 -8.18
CA PHE A 14 -12.13 -3.33 -9.14
C PHE A 14 -11.72 -3.00 -10.58
N VAL A 15 -11.87 -1.74 -11.00
CA VAL A 15 -11.44 -1.24 -12.31
C VAL A 15 -9.92 -1.30 -12.44
N SER A 16 -9.17 -0.88 -11.41
CA SER A 16 -7.70 -0.93 -11.42
C SER A 16 -7.18 -2.36 -11.53
N ALA A 17 -7.80 -3.30 -10.82
CA ALA A 17 -7.47 -4.72 -10.92
C ALA A 17 -7.79 -5.29 -12.32
N ARG A 18 -8.93 -4.94 -12.91
CA ARG A 18 -9.32 -5.33 -14.29
C ARG A 18 -8.35 -4.80 -15.33
N VAL A 19 -8.02 -3.52 -15.30
CA VAL A 19 -7.10 -2.89 -16.25
C VAL A 19 -5.72 -3.54 -16.15
N LYS A 20 -5.18 -3.69 -14.94
CA LYS A 20 -3.86 -4.33 -14.71
C LYS A 20 -3.84 -5.78 -15.22
N ASN A 21 -4.95 -6.52 -15.04
CA ASN A 21 -5.08 -7.89 -15.55
C ASN A 21 -5.19 -7.99 -17.07
N GLN A 22 -5.91 -7.07 -17.71
CA GLN A 22 -5.97 -7.00 -19.17
C GLN A 22 -4.62 -6.64 -19.77
N THR A 23 -3.94 -5.62 -19.22
CA THR A 23 -2.61 -5.22 -19.71
C THR A 23 -1.58 -6.34 -19.56
N ALA A 24 -1.58 -7.09 -18.47
CA ALA A 24 -0.67 -8.22 -18.31
C ALA A 24 -0.99 -9.40 -19.24
N ALA A 25 -2.28 -9.66 -19.51
CA ALA A 25 -2.71 -10.65 -20.49
C ALA A 25 -2.27 -10.27 -21.91
N ASP A 26 -2.43 -9.00 -22.28
CA ASP A 26 -1.99 -8.46 -23.58
C ASP A 26 -0.47 -8.56 -23.75
N LEU A 27 0.29 -8.34 -22.68
CA LEU A 27 1.74 -8.41 -22.69
C LEU A 27 2.30 -9.84 -22.54
N ARG A 28 1.45 -10.86 -22.40
CA ARG A 28 1.84 -12.27 -22.14
C ARG A 28 2.79 -12.43 -20.95
N VAL A 29 2.73 -11.52 -19.98
CA VAL A 29 3.55 -11.60 -18.76
C VAL A 29 2.76 -12.40 -17.73
N SER A 30 3.42 -13.35 -17.07
CA SER A 30 2.84 -14.15 -15.99
C SER A 30 2.29 -13.22 -14.91
N ASN A 31 0.96 -13.24 -14.74
CA ASN A 31 0.25 -12.33 -13.87
C ASN A 31 -0.19 -13.01 -12.56
N GLN A 32 0.69 -13.84 -11.99
CA GLN A 32 0.40 -14.62 -10.79
C GLN A 32 0.07 -13.74 -9.57
N GLY A 33 0.44 -12.45 -9.57
CA GLY A 33 0.23 -11.56 -8.42
C GLY A 33 -1.12 -10.82 -8.35
N THR A 34 -1.98 -10.82 -9.38
CA THR A 34 -3.16 -9.92 -9.41
C THR A 34 -4.48 -10.53 -9.89
N GLN A 35 -4.66 -11.85 -9.80
CA GLN A 35 -5.99 -12.41 -10.04
C GLN A 35 -6.97 -11.90 -8.96
N LEU A 36 -8.16 -11.45 -9.37
CA LEU A 36 -9.25 -11.08 -8.44
C LEU A 36 -9.70 -12.37 -7.74
N PHE A 37 -9.20 -12.58 -6.53
CA PHE A 37 -9.38 -13.83 -5.78
C PHE A 37 -10.85 -14.08 -5.41
N GLY A 38 -11.30 -15.32 -5.58
CA GLY A 38 -12.46 -15.82 -4.83
C GLY A 38 -12.14 -15.86 -3.33
N PHE A 39 -13.15 -15.66 -2.48
CA PHE A 39 -12.98 -15.59 -1.02
C PHE A 39 -12.32 -16.84 -0.42
N ASP A 40 -12.47 -17.99 -1.07
CA ASP A 40 -11.94 -19.28 -0.63
C ASP A 40 -10.43 -19.40 -0.94
N VAL A 41 -10.01 -18.81 -2.05
CA VAL A 41 -8.59 -18.74 -2.47
C VAL A 41 -7.86 -17.66 -1.67
N SER A 42 -8.53 -16.55 -1.35
CA SER A 42 -7.90 -15.44 -0.62
C SER A 42 -7.49 -15.81 0.80
N LEU A 43 -8.24 -16.65 1.52
CA LEU A 43 -7.85 -17.09 2.86
C LEU A 43 -6.61 -17.99 2.83
N THR A 44 -6.52 -18.87 1.84
CA THR A 44 -5.36 -19.75 1.67
C THR A 44 -4.14 -18.96 1.21
N ASP A 45 -4.32 -18.00 0.30
CA ASP A 45 -3.25 -17.12 -0.18
C ASP A 45 -2.80 -16.12 0.90
N VAL A 46 -3.71 -15.66 1.76
CA VAL A 46 -3.36 -14.89 2.96
C VAL A 46 -2.56 -15.77 3.93
N ALA A 47 -2.93 -17.03 4.13
CA ALA A 47 -2.20 -17.93 5.01
C ALA A 47 -0.77 -18.21 4.47
N THR A 48 -0.60 -18.41 3.17
CA THR A 48 0.73 -18.56 2.55
C THR A 48 1.54 -17.27 2.54
N ARG A 49 0.90 -16.09 2.39
CA ARG A 49 1.57 -14.78 2.54
C ARG A 49 2.00 -14.49 3.98
N VAL A 50 1.31 -15.08 4.96
CA VAL A 50 1.69 -15.02 6.38
C VAL A 50 2.75 -16.08 6.72
N ASP A 51 3.03 -17.05 5.84
CA ASP A 51 4.21 -17.90 5.93
C ASP A 51 5.48 -17.10 5.58
N LEU A 52 5.93 -16.34 6.57
CA LEU A 52 7.12 -15.51 6.51
C LEU A 52 8.41 -16.35 6.61
N GLY A 53 8.31 -17.68 6.77
CA GLY A 53 9.44 -18.53 7.12
C GLY A 53 10.57 -18.49 6.09
N SER A 54 10.27 -18.74 4.82
CA SER A 54 11.26 -18.75 3.74
C SER A 54 11.89 -17.38 3.46
N PRO A 55 11.11 -16.29 3.28
CA PRO A 55 11.68 -14.95 3.11
C PRO A 55 12.50 -14.48 4.31
N LEU A 56 12.07 -14.80 5.53
CA LEU A 56 12.79 -14.42 6.75
C LEU A 56 14.10 -15.20 6.90
N GLN A 57 14.12 -16.49 6.59
CA GLN A 57 15.35 -17.30 6.61
C GLN A 57 16.38 -16.75 5.61
N GLN A 58 15.95 -16.36 4.41
CA GLN A 58 16.85 -15.73 3.46
C GLN A 58 17.34 -14.36 3.95
N ALA A 59 16.46 -13.53 4.50
CA ALA A 59 16.86 -12.26 5.09
C ALA A 59 17.89 -12.46 6.23
N LEU A 60 17.71 -13.49 7.06
CA LEU A 60 18.66 -13.88 8.11
C LEU A 60 20.00 -14.34 7.53
N ALA A 61 19.99 -15.15 6.47
CA ALA A 61 21.19 -15.68 5.82
C ALA A 61 22.02 -14.56 5.17
N TYR A 62 21.36 -13.58 4.55
CA TYR A 62 21.99 -12.49 3.80
C TYR A 62 22.03 -11.15 4.54
N ARG A 63 21.71 -11.10 5.84
CA ARG A 63 21.64 -9.82 6.60
C ARG A 63 22.92 -8.98 6.59
N HIS A 64 24.07 -9.65 6.47
CA HIS A 64 25.39 -9.01 6.47
C HIS A 64 26.01 -8.96 5.07
N ASP A 65 25.28 -9.37 4.03
CA ASP A 65 25.73 -9.27 2.66
C ASP A 65 25.60 -7.83 2.15
N HIS A 66 26.67 -7.30 1.56
CA HIS A 66 26.71 -5.91 1.11
C HIS A 66 25.72 -5.65 -0.04
N ASN A 67 25.58 -6.60 -0.98
CA ASN A 67 24.66 -6.44 -2.12
C ASN A 67 23.21 -6.39 -1.65
N THR A 68 22.88 -7.23 -0.68
CA THR A 68 21.57 -7.26 -0.03
C THR A 68 21.27 -5.94 0.67
N GLN A 69 22.20 -5.42 1.49
CA GLN A 69 22.06 -4.14 2.17
C GLN A 69 21.85 -2.97 1.21
N VAL A 70 22.56 -2.95 0.08
CA VAL A 70 22.39 -1.92 -0.96
C VAL A 70 21.02 -2.05 -1.66
N ALA A 71 20.59 -3.28 -1.96
CA ALA A 71 19.30 -3.53 -2.59
C ALA A 71 18.11 -3.09 -1.72
N VAL A 72 18.22 -3.26 -0.40
CA VAL A 72 17.15 -2.87 0.54
C VAL A 72 17.40 -1.54 1.26
N ALA A 73 18.38 -0.75 0.82
CA ALA A 73 18.74 0.49 1.48
C ALA A 73 17.57 1.47 1.55
N TRP A 74 17.20 1.91 2.75
CA TRP A 74 16.12 2.88 2.94
C TRP A 74 16.24 4.16 2.09
N PRO A 75 17.44 4.75 1.87
CA PRO A 75 17.59 5.90 0.98
C PRO A 75 17.09 5.63 -0.45
N THR A 76 17.35 4.45 -1.04
CA THR A 76 16.89 4.13 -2.40
C THR A 76 15.37 3.97 -2.44
N GLN A 77 14.78 3.41 -1.38
CA GLN A 77 13.34 3.28 -1.24
C GLN A 77 12.64 4.65 -1.12
N VAL A 78 13.23 5.59 -0.37
CA VAL A 78 12.70 6.97 -0.26
C VAL A 78 12.74 7.69 -1.62
N GLN A 79 13.79 7.47 -2.41
CA GLN A 79 13.88 8.03 -3.76
C GLN A 79 12.70 7.56 -4.62
N ALA A 80 12.20 6.34 -4.47
CA ALA A 80 11.03 5.86 -5.21
C ALA A 80 9.81 6.77 -5.02
N GLY A 81 9.65 7.36 -3.83
CA GLY A 81 8.54 8.25 -3.49
C GLY A 81 8.60 9.66 -4.05
N ILE A 82 9.78 10.14 -4.50
CA ILE A 82 9.92 11.48 -5.05
C ILE A 82 9.35 11.51 -6.48
N PRO A 83 8.32 12.32 -6.77
CA PRO A 83 7.77 12.46 -8.12
C PRO A 83 8.82 12.99 -9.11
N ARG A 84 8.81 12.48 -10.35
CA ARG A 84 9.75 12.91 -11.41
C ARG A 84 9.64 14.40 -11.76
N ILE A 85 8.51 15.04 -11.48
CA ILE A 85 8.34 16.49 -11.67
C ILE A 85 9.34 17.28 -10.81
N PHE A 86 9.58 16.82 -9.57
CA PHE A 86 10.53 17.47 -8.66
C PHE A 86 11.97 16.97 -8.85
N TRP A 87 12.16 15.79 -9.45
CA TRP A 87 13.48 15.24 -9.77
C TRP A 87 13.49 14.53 -11.14
N PRO A 88 13.70 15.26 -12.25
CA PRO A 88 13.61 14.71 -13.60
C PRO A 88 14.65 13.61 -13.88
N GLY A 89 15.90 13.81 -13.44
CA GLY A 89 17.02 12.87 -13.60
C GLY A 89 17.06 11.74 -12.57
N LYS A 90 15.95 11.45 -11.89
CA LYS A 90 15.91 10.42 -10.85
C LYS A 90 16.25 9.03 -11.42
N PRO A 91 17.17 8.27 -10.77
CA PRO A 91 17.46 6.90 -11.16
C PRO A 91 16.21 6.01 -11.08
N ILE A 92 16.16 4.97 -11.91
CA ILE A 92 15.09 3.98 -11.89
C ILE A 92 15.32 3.09 -10.67
N VAL A 93 14.40 3.16 -9.70
CA VAL A 93 14.39 2.30 -8.53
C VAL A 93 13.55 1.07 -8.86
N ASP A 94 14.21 -0.05 -9.13
CA ASP A 94 13.57 -1.35 -9.36
C ASP A 94 13.85 -2.27 -8.17
N TYR A 95 13.17 -1.99 -7.06
CA TYR A 95 13.36 -2.71 -5.79
C TYR A 95 13.17 -4.22 -5.96
N GLY A 96 12.12 -4.62 -6.70
CA GLY A 96 11.79 -6.03 -6.89
C GLY A 96 12.89 -6.79 -7.62
N GLN A 97 13.44 -6.21 -8.68
CA GLN A 97 14.57 -6.80 -9.39
C GLN A 97 15.86 -6.81 -8.56
N GLN A 98 16.15 -5.71 -7.85
CA GLN A 98 17.34 -5.63 -7.01
C GLN A 98 17.35 -6.70 -5.92
N VAL A 99 16.20 -6.95 -5.29
CA VAL A 99 16.03 -8.02 -4.30
C VAL A 99 16.14 -9.41 -4.93
N SER A 100 15.50 -9.65 -6.08
CA SER A 100 15.59 -10.94 -6.78
C SER A 100 17.03 -11.32 -7.12
N VAL A 101 17.84 -10.36 -7.56
CA VAL A 101 19.26 -10.59 -7.89
C VAL A 101 20.08 -10.78 -6.62
N ALA A 102 19.92 -9.90 -5.63
CA ALA A 102 20.79 -9.88 -4.44
C ALA A 102 20.49 -11.03 -3.45
N VAL A 103 19.22 -11.40 -3.28
CA VAL A 103 18.78 -12.33 -2.21
C VAL A 103 18.45 -13.71 -2.76
N TYR A 104 17.82 -13.75 -3.93
CA TYR A 104 17.38 -15.01 -4.55
C TYR A 104 18.34 -15.53 -5.62
N GLY A 105 19.39 -14.78 -5.96
CA GLY A 105 20.37 -15.16 -6.98
C GLY A 105 19.79 -15.29 -8.40
N LEU A 106 18.62 -14.69 -8.64
CA LEU A 106 17.95 -14.75 -9.94
C LEU A 106 18.61 -13.80 -10.95
N ARG A 107 18.44 -14.06 -12.24
CA ARG A 107 18.93 -13.13 -13.27
C ARG A 107 17.94 -11.97 -13.40
N TYR A 108 18.48 -10.80 -13.75
CA TYR A 108 17.66 -9.61 -13.98
C TYR A 108 16.59 -9.87 -15.05
N GLY A 109 15.33 -9.62 -14.72
CA GLY A 109 14.18 -9.83 -15.60
C GLY A 109 13.47 -11.19 -15.48
N GLU A 110 13.99 -12.13 -14.68
CA GLU A 110 13.35 -13.45 -14.51
C GLU A 110 12.17 -13.44 -13.54
N SER A 111 12.27 -12.66 -12.46
CA SER A 111 11.20 -12.53 -11.46
C SER A 111 11.31 -11.20 -10.73
N SER A 112 10.23 -10.79 -10.07
CA SER A 112 10.22 -9.66 -9.15
C SER A 112 9.88 -10.20 -7.77
N SER A 113 10.88 -10.28 -6.90
CA SER A 113 10.78 -10.78 -5.53
C SER A 113 10.85 -9.63 -4.55
N PHE A 114 10.32 -9.83 -3.36
CA PHE A 114 10.35 -8.83 -2.29
C PHE A 114 10.83 -9.49 -1.01
N ILE A 115 11.45 -8.71 -0.13
CA ILE A 115 11.66 -9.11 1.25
C ILE A 115 10.49 -8.59 2.06
N THR A 116 10.06 -9.37 3.04
CA THR A 116 9.01 -8.97 3.97
C THR A 116 9.43 -7.74 4.77
N VAL A 117 8.47 -6.98 5.30
CA VAL A 117 8.76 -5.82 6.16
C VAL A 117 9.69 -6.18 7.31
N ILE A 118 9.52 -7.37 7.89
CA ILE A 118 10.36 -7.86 8.98
C ILE A 118 11.78 -8.10 8.48
N GLY A 119 11.95 -8.76 7.33
CA GLY A 119 13.26 -9.00 6.75
C GLY A 119 13.97 -7.70 6.32
N ASP A 120 13.27 -6.75 5.72
CA ASP A 120 13.81 -5.43 5.36
C ASP A 120 14.32 -4.66 6.60
N THR A 121 13.53 -4.67 7.67
CA THR A 121 13.90 -4.04 8.95
C THR A 121 15.08 -4.75 9.60
N LEU A 122 15.12 -6.08 9.52
CA LEU A 122 16.20 -6.90 10.04
C LEU A 122 17.52 -6.64 9.31
N VAL A 123 17.51 -6.51 7.98
CA VAL A 123 18.73 -6.22 7.21
C VAL A 123 19.24 -4.80 7.50
N ASN A 124 18.35 -3.81 7.64
CA ASN A 124 18.76 -2.41 7.85
C ASN A 124 19.14 -2.08 9.29
N PHE A 125 18.51 -2.71 10.29
CA PHE A 125 18.62 -2.32 11.71
C PHE A 125 18.82 -3.48 12.67
N ASP A 126 19.06 -4.68 12.15
CA ASP A 126 19.18 -5.93 12.90
C ASP A 126 17.93 -6.19 13.78
N VAL A 127 18.07 -7.10 14.74
CA VAL A 127 17.01 -7.48 15.69
C VAL A 127 16.45 -6.27 16.43
N PHE A 128 17.28 -5.26 16.74
CA PHE A 128 16.84 -4.06 17.44
C PHE A 128 15.75 -3.31 16.67
N GLY A 129 15.96 -3.09 15.36
CA GLY A 129 14.94 -2.44 14.54
C GLY A 129 13.66 -3.22 14.43
N VAL A 130 13.72 -4.56 14.38
CA VAL A 130 12.52 -5.41 14.34
C VAL A 130 11.70 -5.23 15.62
N VAL A 131 12.34 -5.24 16.79
CA VAL A 131 11.65 -5.04 18.08
C VAL A 131 11.01 -3.66 18.16
N VAL A 132 11.74 -2.61 17.80
CA VAL A 132 11.23 -1.23 17.81
C VAL A 132 10.10 -1.05 16.79
N GLY A 133 10.28 -1.57 15.57
CA GLY A 133 9.28 -1.49 14.50
C GLY A 133 7.98 -2.20 14.87
N ALA A 134 8.07 -3.42 15.40
CA ALA A 134 6.91 -4.18 15.87
C ALA A 134 6.17 -3.45 17.01
N PHE A 135 6.92 -2.88 17.96
CA PHE A 135 6.32 -2.09 19.05
C PHE A 135 5.59 -0.85 18.53
N LEU A 136 6.21 -0.08 17.65
CA LEU A 136 5.60 1.11 17.06
C LEU A 136 4.36 0.78 16.22
N LEU A 137 4.41 -0.31 15.45
CA LEU A 137 3.28 -0.77 14.66
C LEU A 137 2.11 -1.19 15.57
N GLY A 138 2.37 -1.97 16.61
CA GLY A 138 1.36 -2.35 17.60
C GLY A 138 0.74 -1.15 18.31
N LEU A 139 1.56 -0.15 18.66
CA LEU A 139 1.10 1.10 19.25
C LEU A 139 0.21 1.91 18.29
N ALA A 140 0.57 1.96 17.01
CA ALA A 140 -0.23 2.62 15.98
C ALA A 140 -1.60 1.95 15.84
N ILE A 141 -1.63 0.63 15.66
CA ILE A 141 -2.86 -0.17 15.55
C ILE A 141 -3.74 0.03 16.79
N SER A 142 -3.17 -0.05 17.99
CA SER A 142 -3.91 0.17 19.25
C SER A 142 -4.53 1.58 19.35
N ARG A 143 -3.83 2.62 18.85
CA ARG A 143 -4.39 3.98 18.83
C ARG A 143 -5.52 4.12 17.81
N LEU A 144 -5.38 3.49 16.65
CA LEU A 144 -6.40 3.48 15.61
C LEU A 144 -7.66 2.76 16.06
N GLU A 145 -7.52 1.57 16.62
CA GLU A 145 -8.64 0.81 17.16
C GLU A 145 -9.43 1.63 18.17
N ARG A 146 -8.73 2.30 19.09
CA ARG A 146 -9.35 3.20 20.08
C ARG A 146 -10.06 4.38 19.45
N ARG A 147 -9.55 4.94 18.34
CA ARG A 147 -10.23 6.02 17.61
C ARG A 147 -11.50 5.51 16.91
N VAL A 148 -11.39 4.40 16.18
CA VAL A 148 -12.53 3.77 15.50
C VAL A 148 -13.64 3.43 16.49
N ARG A 149 -13.31 2.80 17.64
CA ARG A 149 -14.29 2.46 18.69
C ARG A 149 -14.97 3.69 19.31
N ARG A 150 -14.31 4.86 19.32
CA ARG A 150 -14.89 6.11 19.82
C ARG A 150 -15.80 6.82 18.81
N GLY A 151 -16.05 6.22 17.65
CA GLY A 151 -16.99 6.77 16.66
C GLY A 151 -16.45 7.99 15.90
N SER A 152 -15.14 8.07 15.66
CA SER A 152 -14.47 9.26 15.09
C SER A 152 -14.75 9.56 13.60
N GLY A 153 -15.97 9.30 13.12
CA GLY A 153 -16.41 9.65 11.77
C GLY A 153 -15.82 8.80 10.64
N GLU A 154 -16.32 9.03 9.43
CA GLU A 154 -16.01 8.27 8.20
C GLU A 154 -14.49 8.19 7.91
N TYR A 155 -13.73 9.24 8.27
CA TYR A 155 -12.27 9.31 8.10
C TYR A 155 -11.49 8.24 8.87
N SER A 156 -11.99 7.83 10.04
CA SER A 156 -11.31 6.85 10.89
C SER A 156 -11.40 5.43 10.34
N LEU A 157 -12.50 5.10 9.65
CA LEU A 157 -12.65 3.83 8.93
C LEU A 157 -11.72 3.75 7.73
N VAL A 158 -11.60 4.84 6.95
CA VAL A 158 -10.67 4.90 5.82
C VAL A 158 -9.22 4.74 6.30
N LEU A 159 -8.84 5.44 7.36
CA LEU A 159 -7.49 5.33 7.92
C LEU A 159 -7.21 3.92 8.46
N ALA A 160 -8.20 3.30 9.13
CA ALA A 160 -8.07 1.92 9.59
C ALA A 160 -7.95 0.94 8.43
N ALA A 161 -8.74 1.10 7.36
CA ALA A 161 -8.67 0.25 6.16
C ALA A 161 -7.32 0.38 5.45
N VAL A 162 -6.77 1.59 5.33
CA VAL A 162 -5.44 1.83 4.75
C VAL A 162 -4.35 1.17 5.60
N LEU A 163 -4.42 1.28 6.93
CA LEU A 163 -3.44 0.63 7.81
C LEU A 163 -3.56 -0.89 7.82
N VAL A 164 -4.77 -1.43 7.81
CA VAL A 164 -4.98 -2.88 7.69
C VAL A 164 -4.44 -3.37 6.35
N ASN A 165 -4.68 -2.64 5.26
CA ASN A 165 -4.10 -2.96 3.95
C ASN A 165 -2.56 -2.88 3.98
N ALA A 166 -2.00 -1.84 4.60
CA ALA A 166 -0.55 -1.70 4.77
C ALA A 166 0.09 -2.85 5.58
N VAL A 167 -0.63 -3.36 6.60
CA VAL A 167 -0.16 -4.47 7.46
C VAL A 167 -0.33 -5.82 6.78
N LEU A 168 -1.46 -6.04 6.09
CA LEU A 168 -1.77 -7.30 5.42
C LEU A 168 -1.12 -7.42 4.03
N GLY A 169 -0.75 -6.30 3.41
CA GLY A 169 -0.09 -6.21 2.11
C GLY A 169 1.38 -6.58 2.17
N GLY A 170 1.75 -7.64 2.92
CA GLY A 170 3.09 -8.03 3.38
C GLY A 170 4.21 -8.18 2.34
N GLU A 171 3.95 -7.79 1.10
CA GLU A 171 4.85 -7.81 -0.05
C GLU A 171 5.60 -6.48 -0.28
N VAL A 172 5.32 -5.45 0.51
CA VAL A 172 5.88 -4.12 0.34
C VAL A 172 6.61 -3.70 1.61
N THR A 173 7.84 -3.20 1.47
CA THR A 173 8.63 -2.72 2.63
C THR A 173 7.92 -1.58 3.37
N LEU A 174 8.35 -1.32 4.61
CA LEU A 174 7.72 -0.29 5.44
C LEU A 174 7.79 1.10 4.77
N ILE A 175 8.94 1.46 4.19
CA ILE A 175 9.09 2.75 3.50
C ILE A 175 8.24 2.81 2.24
N LEU A 176 8.27 1.78 1.39
CA LEU A 176 7.46 1.78 0.16
C LEU A 176 5.96 1.82 0.48
N THR A 177 5.55 1.19 1.58
CA THR A 177 4.19 1.25 2.10
C THR A 177 3.83 2.65 2.55
N LEU A 178 4.69 3.33 3.32
CA LEU A 178 4.48 4.72 3.73
C LEU A 178 4.41 5.66 2.52
N VAL A 179 5.34 5.52 1.57
CA VAL A 179 5.36 6.28 0.32
C VAL A 179 4.06 6.09 -0.45
N THR A 180 3.60 4.84 -0.58
CA THR A 180 2.35 4.52 -1.28
C THR A 180 1.14 5.08 -0.55
N ALA A 181 1.10 5.00 0.78
CA ALA A 181 0.04 5.57 1.59
C ALA A 181 -0.04 7.09 1.44
N VAL A 182 1.10 7.79 1.51
CA VAL A 182 1.18 9.25 1.30
C VAL A 182 0.73 9.61 -0.13
N LYS A 183 1.22 8.88 -1.15
CA LYS A 183 0.81 9.10 -2.53
C LYS A 183 -0.69 8.92 -2.72
N SER A 184 -1.25 7.83 -2.21
CA SER A 184 -2.69 7.54 -2.27
C SER A 184 -3.51 8.61 -1.54
N PHE A 185 -3.06 9.07 -0.37
CA PHE A 185 -3.69 10.16 0.36
C PHE A 185 -3.69 11.47 -0.45
N LEU A 186 -2.57 11.82 -1.07
CA LEU A 186 -2.47 13.01 -1.92
C LEU A 186 -3.41 12.91 -3.13
N VAL A 187 -3.50 11.74 -3.78
CA VAL A 187 -4.42 11.52 -4.91
C VAL A 187 -5.88 11.65 -4.48
N VAL A 188 -6.26 11.05 -3.35
CA VAL A 188 -7.63 11.17 -2.82
C VAL A 188 -7.94 12.62 -2.45
N LEU A 189 -6.98 13.33 -1.84
CA LEU A 189 -7.13 14.73 -1.49
C LEU A 189 -7.30 15.62 -2.72
N THR A 190 -6.50 15.43 -3.78
CA THR A 190 -6.62 16.22 -5.01
C THR A 190 -7.93 15.94 -5.74
N LEU A 191 -8.36 14.68 -5.80
CA LEU A 191 -9.68 14.31 -6.34
C LEU A 191 -10.81 14.94 -5.53
N TRP A 192 -10.72 14.91 -4.21
CA TRP A 192 -11.71 15.55 -3.33
C TRP A 192 -11.80 17.06 -3.57
N ILE A 193 -10.66 17.75 -3.64
CA ILE A 193 -10.59 19.19 -3.94
C ILE A 193 -11.18 19.46 -5.32
N ALA A 194 -10.80 18.69 -6.35
CA ALA A 194 -11.32 18.85 -7.70
C ALA A 194 -12.85 18.67 -7.76
N CYS A 195 -13.39 17.63 -7.13
CA CYS A 195 -14.84 17.43 -7.02
C CYS A 195 -15.54 18.56 -6.26
N SER A 196 -14.91 19.10 -5.22
CA SER A 196 -15.45 20.23 -4.45
C SER A 196 -15.46 21.52 -5.25
N CYS A 197 -14.45 21.75 -6.10
CA CYS A 197 -14.39 22.88 -7.02
C CYS A 197 -15.38 22.76 -8.18
N LEU A 198 -15.66 21.55 -8.65
CA LEU A 198 -16.62 21.27 -9.73
C LEU A 198 -18.08 21.27 -9.27
N ASN A 199 -18.34 21.14 -7.97
CA ASN A 199 -19.66 21.29 -7.40
C ASN A 199 -19.70 22.48 -6.42
N PRO A 200 -19.53 23.73 -6.90
CA PRO A 200 -19.58 24.92 -6.07
C PRO A 200 -21.04 25.21 -5.72
N LYS A 201 -21.65 24.38 -4.88
CA LYS A 201 -23.04 24.49 -4.44
C LYS A 201 -24.02 24.45 -5.63
N ALA A 202 -24.64 23.30 -5.88
CA ALA A 202 -26.06 23.37 -6.21
C ALA A 202 -26.70 24.19 -5.07
N PRO A 203 -27.31 25.36 -5.35
CA PRO A 203 -27.96 26.12 -4.31
C PRO A 203 -28.91 25.16 -3.62
N ILE A 204 -28.83 25.09 -2.28
CA ILE A 204 -29.89 24.52 -1.47
C ILE A 204 -31.11 25.34 -1.87
N ALA A 205 -31.89 24.83 -2.83
CA ALA A 205 -33.14 25.42 -3.20
C ALA A 205 -33.91 25.46 -1.89
N ALA A 206 -34.13 26.68 -1.39
CA ALA A 206 -34.97 26.93 -0.26
C ALA A 206 -36.28 26.18 -0.58
N VAL A 207 -36.51 25.07 0.12
CA VAL A 207 -37.78 24.39 0.10
C VAL A 207 -38.73 25.42 0.69
N ALA A 208 -39.42 26.14 -0.21
CA ALA A 208 -40.49 27.04 0.15
C ALA A 208 -41.51 26.17 0.87
N ILE A 209 -41.52 26.24 2.20
CA ILE A 209 -42.59 25.68 3.01
C ILE A 209 -43.80 26.52 2.65
N PRO A 210 -44.83 25.97 1.97
CA PRO A 210 -46.04 26.74 1.70
C PRO A 210 -46.62 27.13 3.05
N SER A 211 -46.72 28.44 3.29
CA SER A 211 -47.43 29.01 4.43
C SER A 211 -48.86 28.48 4.37
N ARG A 212 -49.20 27.55 5.25
CA ARG A 212 -50.59 27.16 5.50
C ARG A 212 -51.33 28.43 5.92
N GLU A 213 -52.34 28.77 5.13
CA GLU A 213 -53.32 29.80 5.43
C GLU A 213 -53.96 29.52 6.80
N LEU A 214 -54.02 30.57 7.62
CA LEU A 214 -54.84 30.69 8.83
C LEU A 214 -55.86 31.79 8.58
#